data_AF-A0A9E3XJB2-F1
#
_entry.id   AF-A0A9E3XJB2-F1
#
_cell.length_a   1.000
_cell.length_b   1.000
_cell.length_c   1.000
_cell.angle_alpha   90.00
_cell.angle_beta   90.00
_cell.angle_gamma   90.00
#
_symmetry.space_group_name_H-M   'P 1'
#
loop_
_entity.id
_entity.type
_entity.pdbx_description
1 polymer ?
#
loop_
_entity_poly.entity_id
_entity_poly.type
_entity_poly.pdbx_seq_one_letter_code
_entity_poly.pdbx_strand_id
1 'polypeptide(L)'
;KGFFSTVQLVLAGSDSQGLRYGTTGTPEQFFVAWKEETPAEAGATLSSGALLDRPLAQLCDKARLLDLIRNFIIFDAGHKKVPRPHQFQGVKAAQERIAKREGGVIWHTQGSGKSILMVLIAKWLMEHDPEARILVITDRDELDRQIVGVMRNAGVIGEDAPSPRITSRQDFVLKLGATTPRLLCALIHKFDVADLKGPAPAVLGRIYVFVDECHRT
;
A
#
# COMPACT_ATOMS: atom_id res chain seq x y z
N LYS A 1 10.59 -6.79 30.50
CA LYS A 1 10.14 -6.61 29.10
C LYS A 1 9.12 -7.71 28.81
N GLY A 2 7.91 -7.37 28.36
CA GLY A 2 6.82 -8.36 28.16
C GLY A 2 7.08 -9.25 26.94
N PHE A 3 6.86 -10.57 27.10
CA PHE A 3 7.09 -11.60 26.09
C PHE A 3 6.30 -11.39 24.78
N PHE A 4 5.18 -10.66 24.84
CA PHE A 4 4.27 -10.45 23.71
C PHE A 4 4.46 -9.10 22.98
N SER A 5 5.50 -8.33 23.28
CA SER A 5 5.71 -7.01 22.66
C SER A 5 6.03 -7.08 21.16
N THR A 6 6.47 -8.24 20.66
CA THR A 6 6.88 -8.45 19.26
C THR A 6 5.79 -9.09 18.41
N VAL A 7 4.58 -9.32 18.93
CA VAL A 7 3.47 -9.93 18.18
C VAL A 7 3.12 -9.08 16.97
N GLN A 8 3.19 -9.68 15.78
CA GLN A 8 2.96 -9.02 14.50
C GLN A 8 1.54 -9.24 13.97
N LEU A 9 1.06 -10.47 14.04
CA LEU A 9 -0.25 -10.90 13.55
C LEU A 9 -0.99 -11.57 14.70
N VAL A 10 -2.30 -11.32 14.79
CA VAL A 10 -3.20 -11.99 15.72
C VAL A 10 -4.23 -12.76 14.91
N LEU A 11 -4.35 -14.06 15.20
CA LEU A 11 -5.31 -14.97 14.58
C LEU A 11 -6.34 -15.38 15.63
N ALA A 12 -7.62 -15.32 15.28
CA ALA A 12 -8.73 -15.75 16.12
C ALA A 12 -9.69 -16.59 15.28
N GLY A 13 -9.97 -17.81 15.69
CA GLY A 13 -10.87 -18.67 14.94
C GLY A 13 -11.37 -19.90 15.69
N SER A 14 -12.42 -20.48 15.14
CA SER A 14 -13.02 -21.75 15.57
C SER A 14 -13.57 -22.48 14.35
N ASP A 15 -13.81 -23.78 14.45
CA ASP A 15 -14.37 -24.59 13.36
C ASP A 15 -15.74 -24.06 12.88
N SER A 16 -16.51 -23.46 13.79
CA SER A 16 -17.87 -22.96 13.52
C SER A 16 -17.92 -21.53 12.98
N GLN A 17 -16.94 -20.68 13.33
CA GLN A 17 -16.93 -19.26 12.95
C GLN A 17 -15.83 -18.91 11.93
N GLY A 18 -14.96 -19.87 11.64
CA GLY A 18 -13.81 -19.73 10.75
C GLY A 18 -12.69 -18.87 11.33
N LEU A 19 -11.69 -18.61 10.49
CA LEU A 19 -10.54 -17.78 10.87
C LEU A 19 -10.76 -16.29 10.57
N ARG A 20 -10.44 -15.45 11.55
CA ARG A 20 -10.26 -14.01 11.38
C ARG A 20 -8.87 -13.60 11.83
N TYR A 21 -8.38 -12.49 11.28
CA TYR A 21 -7.08 -11.95 11.62
C TYR A 21 -7.10 -10.44 11.81
N GLY A 22 -6.12 -9.97 12.57
CA GLY A 22 -5.86 -8.57 12.86
C GLY A 22 -4.44 -8.42 13.41
N THR A 23 -4.20 -7.34 14.14
CA THR A 23 -2.93 -7.10 14.82
C THR A 23 -3.15 -6.74 16.29
N THR A 24 -2.09 -6.68 17.09
CA THR A 24 -2.19 -6.25 18.49
C THR A 24 -2.83 -4.86 18.58
N GLY A 25 -3.88 -4.74 19.39
CA GLY A 25 -4.63 -3.49 19.57
C GLY A 25 -5.70 -3.22 18.50
N THR A 26 -5.89 -4.10 17.52
CA THR A 26 -7.02 -4.04 16.59
C THR A 26 -8.33 -4.35 17.33
N PRO A 27 -9.34 -3.46 17.32
CA PRO A 27 -10.68 -3.76 17.86
C PRO A 27 -11.37 -4.91 17.12
N GLU A 28 -12.24 -5.64 17.81
CA GLU A 28 -12.94 -6.83 17.28
C GLU A 28 -13.62 -6.58 15.93
N GLN A 29 -14.34 -5.46 15.77
CA GLN A 29 -15.06 -5.12 14.54
C GLN A 29 -14.17 -4.96 13.30
N PHE A 30 -12.84 -4.83 13.49
CA PHE A 30 -11.87 -4.68 12.41
C PHE A 30 -11.09 -5.97 12.11
N PHE A 31 -11.36 -7.06 12.83
CA PHE A 31 -10.89 -8.39 12.44
C PHE A 31 -11.57 -8.82 11.15
N VAL A 32 -10.78 -9.30 10.19
CA VAL A 32 -11.26 -9.66 8.86
C VAL A 32 -11.05 -11.14 8.58
N ALA A 33 -11.96 -11.73 7.83
CA ALA A 33 -11.79 -13.10 7.33
C ALA A 33 -10.81 -13.12 6.17
N TRP A 34 -9.96 -14.16 6.12
CA TRP A 34 -9.14 -14.43 4.95
C TRP A 34 -10.00 -15.12 3.88
N LYS A 35 -10.24 -14.44 2.77
CA LYS A 35 -11.06 -14.95 1.66
C LYS A 35 -10.15 -15.51 0.57
N GLU A 36 -10.56 -16.64 -0.01
CA GLU A 36 -9.81 -17.41 -1.00
C GLU A 36 -9.50 -16.61 -2.29
N GLU A 37 -8.40 -16.97 -2.96
CA GLU A 37 -8.05 -16.52 -4.33
C GLU A 37 -8.89 -17.25 -5.40
N THR A 38 -9.34 -18.46 -5.09
CA THR A 38 -10.24 -19.26 -5.93
C THR A 38 -11.35 -19.76 -5.01
N PRO A 39 -12.59 -19.28 -5.17
CA PRO A 39 -13.70 -19.84 -4.40
C PRO A 39 -13.73 -21.35 -4.61
N ALA A 40 -13.95 -22.12 -3.54
CA ALA A 40 -14.39 -23.50 -3.69
C ALA A 40 -15.48 -23.59 -4.77
N GLU A 41 -15.40 -24.61 -5.64
CA GLU A 41 -16.35 -24.79 -6.74
C GLU A 41 -17.78 -24.61 -6.25
N ALA A 42 -18.59 -23.86 -7.00
CA ALA A 42 -19.97 -23.59 -6.62
C ALA A 42 -20.72 -24.92 -6.43
N GLY A 43 -21.08 -25.24 -5.18
CA GLY A 43 -21.72 -26.50 -4.81
C GLY A 43 -20.83 -27.52 -4.09
N ALA A 44 -19.54 -27.23 -3.88
CA ALA A 44 -18.68 -28.08 -3.06
C ALA A 44 -19.12 -28.05 -1.58
N THR A 45 -19.45 -29.22 -1.04
CA THR A 45 -19.67 -29.39 0.40
C THR A 45 -18.37 -29.07 1.15
N LEU A 46 -18.41 -28.01 1.96
CA LEU A 46 -17.30 -27.69 2.86
C LEU A 46 -17.15 -28.85 3.85
N SER A 47 -15.94 -29.43 3.92
CA SER A 47 -15.62 -30.40 4.95
C SER A 47 -15.74 -29.75 6.34
N SER A 48 -16.02 -30.55 7.37
CA SER A 48 -15.92 -30.07 8.75
C SER A 48 -14.54 -29.41 8.97
N GLY A 49 -14.49 -28.27 9.67
CA GLY A 49 -13.27 -27.51 9.92
C GLY A 49 -12.77 -26.64 8.76
N ALA A 50 -13.33 -26.75 7.55
CA ALA A 50 -12.81 -26.04 6.36
C ALA A 50 -12.77 -24.51 6.50
N LEU A 51 -13.67 -23.93 7.31
CA LEU A 51 -13.71 -22.49 7.58
C LEU A 51 -12.50 -21.99 8.40
N LEU A 52 -11.83 -22.89 9.14
CA LEU A 52 -10.64 -22.60 9.93
C LEU A 52 -9.37 -23.12 9.25
N ASP A 53 -9.35 -24.41 8.92
CA ASP A 53 -8.12 -25.12 8.51
C ASP A 53 -7.52 -24.54 7.24
N ARG A 54 -8.36 -24.24 6.24
CA ARG A 54 -7.91 -23.70 4.95
C ARG A 54 -7.30 -22.30 5.08
N PRO A 55 -8.02 -21.29 5.61
CA PRO A 55 -7.43 -19.96 5.76
C PRO A 55 -6.24 -19.95 6.72
N LEU A 56 -6.22 -20.83 7.73
CA LEU A 56 -5.07 -20.99 8.62
C LEU A 56 -3.85 -21.51 7.86
N ALA A 57 -4.00 -22.59 7.09
CA ALA A 57 -2.93 -23.14 6.26
C ALA A 57 -2.42 -22.13 5.23
N GLN A 58 -3.32 -21.31 4.65
CA GLN A 58 -2.94 -20.27 3.70
C GLN A 58 -2.17 -19.12 4.36
N LEU A 59 -2.66 -18.56 5.46
CA LEU A 59 -1.99 -17.46 6.16
C LEU A 59 -0.67 -17.89 6.78
N CYS A 60 -0.60 -19.12 7.29
CA CYS A 60 0.59 -19.71 7.90
C CYS A 60 1.50 -20.42 6.90
N ASP A 61 1.19 -20.39 5.61
CA ASP A 61 2.18 -20.76 4.58
C ASP A 61 3.45 -19.94 4.82
N LYS A 62 4.60 -20.62 4.85
CA LYS A 62 5.86 -20.01 5.26
C LYS A 62 6.20 -18.77 4.43
N ALA A 63 6.02 -18.83 3.12
CA ALA A 63 6.35 -17.72 2.24
C ALA A 63 5.37 -16.56 2.45
N ARG A 64 4.07 -16.84 2.50
CA ARG A 64 3.04 -15.82 2.72
C ARG A 64 3.16 -15.16 4.08
N LEU A 65 3.37 -15.92 5.15
CA LEU A 65 3.50 -15.40 6.51
C LEU A 65 4.70 -14.45 6.64
N LEU A 66 5.86 -14.85 6.13
CA LEU A 66 7.06 -14.01 6.17
C LEU A 66 6.90 -12.74 5.33
N ASP A 67 6.27 -12.85 4.18
CA ASP A 67 5.96 -11.71 3.32
C ASP A 67 4.98 -10.74 4.00
N LEU A 68 3.92 -11.26 4.61
CA LEU A 68 2.98 -10.46 5.40
C LEU A 68 3.69 -9.68 6.51
N ILE A 69 4.54 -10.37 7.29
CA ILE A 69 5.27 -9.77 8.41
C ILE A 69 6.25 -8.70 7.94
N ARG A 70 7.00 -8.95 6.87
CA ARG A 70 8.07 -8.06 6.41
C ARG A 70 7.55 -6.88 5.57
N ASN A 71 6.69 -7.17 4.61
CA ASN A 71 6.35 -6.23 3.55
C ASN A 71 4.99 -5.55 3.78
N PHE A 72 4.08 -6.17 4.53
CA PHE A 72 2.68 -5.73 4.58
C PHE A 72 2.22 -5.14 5.92
N ILE A 73 3.04 -5.20 6.97
CA ILE A 73 2.72 -4.52 8.22
C ILE A 73 3.15 -3.06 8.11
N ILE A 74 2.22 -2.16 8.40
CA ILE A 74 2.47 -0.72 8.49
C ILE A 74 2.06 -0.19 9.85
N PHE A 75 2.72 0.87 10.28
CA PHE A 75 2.35 1.64 11.46
C PHE A 75 1.81 2.99 11.02
N ASP A 76 0.59 3.29 11.42
CA ASP A 76 -0.09 4.54 11.08
C ASP A 76 -0.56 5.20 12.37
N ALA A 77 0.06 6.33 12.72
CA ALA A 77 -0.23 7.08 13.95
C ALA A 77 -0.24 6.20 15.21
N GLY A 78 0.75 5.30 15.36
CA GLY A 78 0.85 4.38 16.49
C GLY A 78 -0.03 3.13 16.40
N HIS A 79 -0.89 3.02 15.38
CA HIS A 79 -1.70 1.83 15.14
C HIS A 79 -1.03 0.91 14.13
N LYS A 80 -0.80 -0.34 14.53
CA LYS A 80 -0.36 -1.40 13.62
C LYS A 80 -1.52 -1.82 12.71
N LYS A 81 -1.25 -2.00 11.42
CA LYS A 81 -2.23 -2.43 10.42
C LYS A 81 -1.65 -3.54 9.55
N VAL A 82 -2.54 -4.45 9.16
CA VAL A 82 -2.29 -5.55 8.21
C VAL A 82 -3.29 -5.39 7.05
N PRO A 83 -2.92 -5.68 5.79
CA PRO A 83 -3.84 -5.57 4.66
C PRO A 83 -5.01 -6.53 4.80
N ARG A 84 -6.15 -6.12 4.25
CA ARG A 84 -7.26 -7.02 3.88
C ARG A 84 -6.86 -7.90 2.69
N PRO A 85 -7.54 -9.03 2.43
CA PRO A 85 -7.13 -9.96 1.36
C PRO A 85 -7.04 -9.30 -0.02
N HIS A 86 -8.04 -8.49 -0.38
CA HIS A 86 -8.04 -7.75 -1.66
C HIS A 86 -6.90 -6.72 -1.76
N GLN A 87 -6.46 -6.13 -0.64
CA GLN A 87 -5.32 -5.21 -0.63
C GLN A 87 -4.02 -5.97 -0.85
N PHE A 88 -3.84 -7.12 -0.17
CA PHE A 88 -2.69 -8.00 -0.38
C PHE A 88 -2.60 -8.45 -1.84
N GLN A 89 -3.70 -8.96 -2.39
CA GLN A 89 -3.78 -9.40 -3.80
C GLN A 89 -3.51 -8.25 -4.77
N GLY A 90 -4.07 -7.06 -4.52
CA GLY A 90 -3.83 -5.89 -5.35
C GLY A 90 -2.36 -5.48 -5.38
N VAL A 91 -1.64 -5.56 -4.26
CA VAL A 91 -0.19 -5.35 -4.23
C VAL A 91 0.56 -6.45 -4.98
N LYS A 92 0.18 -7.73 -4.84
CA LYS A 92 0.80 -8.84 -5.58
C LYS A 92 0.67 -8.68 -7.09
N ALA A 93 -0.55 -8.37 -7.56
CA ALA A 93 -0.80 -8.09 -8.97
C ALA A 93 0.02 -6.87 -9.45
N ALA A 94 0.13 -5.82 -8.63
CA ALA A 94 0.97 -4.66 -8.95
C ALA A 94 2.46 -5.03 -9.05
N GLN A 95 2.99 -5.85 -8.13
CA GLN A 95 4.38 -6.32 -8.15
C GLN A 95 4.72 -7.05 -9.46
N GLU A 96 3.83 -7.93 -9.94
CA GLU A 96 4.00 -8.64 -11.21
C GLU A 96 4.03 -7.71 -12.41
N ARG A 97 3.16 -6.69 -12.45
CA ARG A 97 3.13 -5.70 -13.55
C ARG A 97 4.34 -4.78 -13.49
N ILE A 98 4.76 -4.36 -12.29
CA ILE A 98 5.96 -3.55 -12.08
C ILE A 98 7.21 -4.29 -12.58
N ALA A 99 7.33 -5.60 -12.32
CA ALA A 99 8.43 -6.41 -12.81
C ALA A 99 8.51 -6.43 -14.35
N LYS A 100 7.36 -6.34 -15.03
CA LYS A 100 7.23 -6.23 -16.49
C LYS A 100 7.29 -4.79 -17.01
N ARG A 101 7.43 -3.80 -16.13
CA ARG A 101 7.35 -2.35 -16.43
C ARG A 101 6.02 -1.93 -17.07
N GLU A 102 4.94 -2.57 -16.64
CA GLU A 102 3.60 -2.27 -17.11
C GLU A 102 2.82 -1.43 -16.09
N GLY A 103 2.06 -0.46 -16.57
CA GLY A 103 1.05 0.24 -15.78
C GLY A 103 -0.21 -0.61 -15.58
N GLY A 104 -1.16 -0.10 -14.79
CA GLY A 104 -2.45 -0.73 -14.57
C GLY A 104 -3.40 0.12 -13.74
N VAL A 105 -4.63 -0.35 -13.58
CA VAL A 105 -5.67 0.30 -12.77
C VAL A 105 -6.12 -0.69 -11.70
N ILE A 106 -6.10 -0.26 -10.44
CA ILE A 106 -6.67 -1.01 -9.32
C ILE A 106 -8.03 -0.41 -9.00
N TRP A 107 -9.09 -1.09 -9.42
CA TRP A 107 -10.46 -0.65 -9.18
C TRP A 107 -10.97 -1.21 -7.86
N HIS A 108 -11.18 -0.35 -6.86
CA HIS A 108 -11.88 -0.71 -5.62
C HIS A 108 -12.98 0.29 -5.29
N THR A 109 -13.92 -0.12 -4.44
CA THR A 109 -14.98 0.74 -3.90
C THR A 109 -14.41 1.83 -2.96
N GLN A 110 -15.13 2.94 -2.81
CA GLN A 110 -14.78 3.97 -1.83
C GLN A 110 -14.82 3.42 -0.40
N GLY A 111 -13.89 3.86 0.45
CA GLY A 111 -13.78 3.36 1.83
C GLY A 111 -13.14 1.97 1.99
N SER A 112 -12.76 1.31 0.89
CA SER A 112 -12.07 0.00 0.93
C SER A 112 -10.61 0.06 1.38
N GLY A 113 -10.05 1.26 1.56
CA GLY A 113 -8.66 1.47 1.96
C GLY A 113 -7.68 1.50 0.78
N LYS A 114 -8.03 2.16 -0.33
CA LYS A 114 -7.15 2.34 -1.50
C LYS A 114 -5.82 3.03 -1.16
N SER A 115 -5.87 4.05 -0.30
CA SER A 115 -4.68 4.79 0.15
C SER A 115 -3.68 3.89 0.89
N ILE A 116 -4.17 2.94 1.70
CA ILE A 116 -3.31 1.94 2.37
C ILE A 116 -2.61 1.05 1.34
N LEU A 117 -3.33 0.64 0.29
CA LEU A 117 -2.73 -0.14 -0.80
C LEU A 117 -1.63 0.65 -1.51
N MET A 118 -1.85 1.94 -1.82
CA MET A 118 -0.80 2.79 -2.40
C MET A 118 0.43 2.84 -1.49
N VAL A 119 0.22 3.00 -0.17
CA VAL A 119 1.31 2.99 0.80
C VAL A 119 2.09 1.68 0.75
N LEU A 120 1.40 0.54 0.71
CA LEU A 120 2.03 -0.79 0.69
C LEU A 120 2.90 -0.98 -0.55
N ILE A 121 2.41 -0.60 -1.73
CA ILE A 121 3.20 -0.68 -2.98
C ILE A 121 4.42 0.25 -2.87
N ALA A 122 4.23 1.46 -2.37
CA ALA A 122 5.31 2.43 -2.27
C ALA A 122 6.38 2.04 -1.25
N LYS A 123 6.01 1.53 -0.07
CA LYS A 123 6.93 0.94 0.90
C LYS A 123 7.74 -0.17 0.24
N TRP A 124 7.07 -1.10 -0.43
CA TRP A 124 7.73 -2.22 -1.10
C TRP A 124 8.73 -1.75 -2.17
N LEU A 125 8.35 -0.81 -3.02
CA LEU A 125 9.23 -0.20 -4.04
C LEU A 125 10.46 0.45 -3.41
N MET A 126 10.28 1.23 -2.35
CA MET A 126 11.37 1.94 -1.69
C MET A 126 12.38 1.00 -1.02
N GLU A 127 11.92 -0.16 -0.56
CA GLU A 127 12.74 -1.22 0.05
C GLU A 127 13.46 -2.11 -0.98
N HIS A 128 12.88 -2.33 -2.16
CA HIS A 128 13.39 -3.32 -3.13
C HIS A 128 14.04 -2.71 -4.38
N ASP A 129 13.74 -1.45 -4.70
CA ASP A 129 14.34 -0.73 -5.83
C ASP A 129 15.06 0.52 -5.30
N PRO A 130 16.40 0.51 -5.22
CA PRO A 130 17.18 1.66 -4.77
C PRO A 130 17.02 2.91 -5.64
N GLU A 131 16.64 2.75 -6.92
CA GLU A 131 16.40 3.86 -7.85
C GLU A 131 14.95 4.33 -7.84
N ALA A 132 14.05 3.62 -7.13
CA ALA A 132 12.64 3.95 -7.12
C ALA A 132 12.40 5.33 -6.51
N ARG A 133 11.60 6.10 -7.24
CA ARG A 133 11.01 7.35 -6.82
C ARG A 133 9.53 7.31 -7.13
N ILE A 134 8.73 7.87 -6.25
CA ILE A 134 7.28 7.71 -6.28
C ILE A 134 6.66 9.09 -6.41
N LEU A 135 5.89 9.29 -7.47
CA LEU A 135 5.10 10.49 -7.69
C LEU A 135 3.64 10.18 -7.44
N VAL A 136 3.09 10.70 -6.35
CA VAL A 136 1.67 10.65 -6.06
C VAL A 136 1.00 11.89 -6.62
N ILE A 137 0.00 11.67 -7.48
CA ILE A 137 -0.86 12.70 -8.02
C ILE A 137 -2.26 12.47 -7.45
N THR A 138 -2.81 13.50 -6.83
CA THR A 138 -4.17 13.46 -6.26
C THR A 138 -4.84 14.81 -6.44
N ASP A 139 -6.16 14.85 -6.33
CA ASP A 139 -6.95 16.07 -6.21
C ASP A 139 -7.18 16.52 -4.76
N ARG A 140 -6.82 15.70 -3.76
CA ARG A 140 -7.12 15.93 -2.32
C ARG A 140 -5.89 16.21 -1.46
N ASP A 141 -5.94 17.32 -0.74
CA ASP A 141 -4.90 17.71 0.22
C ASP A 141 -4.80 16.76 1.43
N GLU A 142 -5.92 16.17 1.88
CA GLU A 142 -5.89 15.23 3.01
C GLU A 142 -5.15 13.95 2.66
N LEU A 143 -5.28 13.47 1.41
CA LEU A 143 -4.62 12.26 0.96
C LEU A 143 -3.11 12.45 0.88
N ASP A 144 -2.64 13.62 0.42
CA ASP A 144 -1.22 13.98 0.46
C ASP A 144 -0.66 13.87 1.88
N ARG A 145 -1.30 14.53 2.86
CA ARG A 145 -0.85 14.47 4.26
C ARG A 145 -0.90 13.07 4.82
N GLN A 146 -1.93 12.30 4.49
CA GLN A 146 -2.06 10.92 4.96
C GLN A 146 -0.95 10.04 4.38
N ILE A 147 -0.69 10.11 3.08
CA ILE A 147 0.37 9.29 2.46
C ILE A 147 1.73 9.70 3.02
N VAL A 148 2.02 10.99 3.14
CA VAL A 148 3.29 11.47 3.72
C VAL A 148 3.43 11.03 5.17
N GLY A 149 2.38 11.18 5.97
CA GLY A 149 2.37 10.76 7.37
C GLY A 149 2.59 9.26 7.53
N VAL A 150 1.87 8.44 6.76
CA VAL A 150 2.02 6.98 6.79
C VAL A 150 3.40 6.56 6.29
N MET A 151 3.96 7.20 5.26
CA MET A 151 5.30 6.92 4.76
C MET A 151 6.39 7.26 5.77
N ARG A 152 6.26 8.39 6.46
CA ARG A 152 7.16 8.77 7.55
C ARG A 152 7.05 7.79 8.72
N ASN A 153 5.82 7.47 9.15
CA ASN A 153 5.56 6.52 10.23
C ASN A 153 6.04 5.10 9.90
N ALA A 154 6.00 4.71 8.62
CA ALA A 154 6.53 3.44 8.13
C ALA A 154 8.06 3.44 7.94
N GLY A 155 8.74 4.56 8.25
CA GLY A 155 10.20 4.69 8.09
C GLY A 155 10.68 4.76 6.64
N VAL A 156 9.76 4.95 5.69
CA VAL A 156 10.06 5.06 4.25
C VAL A 156 10.70 6.41 3.92
N ILE A 157 10.38 7.44 4.70
CA ILE A 157 10.92 8.79 4.59
C ILE A 157 11.51 9.16 5.95
N GLY A 158 12.77 9.60 5.97
CA GLY A 158 13.41 10.09 7.19
C GLY A 158 12.71 11.33 7.76
N GLU A 159 12.79 11.53 9.07
CA GLU A 159 12.15 12.68 9.74
C GLU A 159 12.67 14.02 9.19
N ASP A 160 13.96 14.09 8.89
CA ASP A 160 14.64 15.27 8.33
C ASP A 160 14.58 15.36 6.79
N ALA A 161 13.86 14.44 6.14
CA ALA A 161 13.79 14.45 4.68
C ALA A 161 13.09 15.73 4.18
N PRO A 162 13.55 16.31 3.04
CA PRO A 162 12.88 17.43 2.41
C PRO A 162 11.40 17.16 2.16
N SER A 163 10.57 18.20 2.22
CA SER A 163 9.13 18.08 1.99
C SER A 163 8.86 17.43 0.62
N PRO A 164 8.07 16.32 0.58
CA PRO A 164 7.69 15.68 -0.66
C PRO A 164 6.67 16.51 -1.46
N ARG A 165 5.99 17.46 -0.81
CA ARG A 165 4.91 18.25 -1.42
C ARG A 165 5.46 19.21 -2.46
N ILE A 166 4.88 19.17 -3.65
CA ILE A 166 5.21 20.06 -4.76
C ILE A 166 4.37 21.33 -4.65
N THR A 167 5.03 22.48 -4.54
CA THR A 167 4.34 23.77 -4.35
C THR A 167 4.08 24.50 -5.67
N SER A 168 4.98 24.36 -6.65
CA SER A 168 4.91 25.00 -7.97
C SER A 168 5.50 24.11 -9.07
N ARG A 169 5.33 24.50 -10.34
CA ARG A 169 5.98 23.83 -11.48
C ARG A 169 7.50 23.88 -11.41
N GLN A 170 8.08 25.01 -11.01
CA GLN A 170 9.53 25.14 -10.87
C GLN A 170 10.05 24.16 -9.81
N ASP A 171 9.36 24.06 -8.67
CA ASP A 171 9.67 23.08 -7.62
C ASP A 171 9.53 21.64 -8.14
N PHE A 172 8.52 21.35 -8.97
CA PHE A 172 8.37 20.05 -9.59
C PHE A 172 9.56 19.67 -10.48
N VAL A 173 9.96 20.56 -11.39
CA VAL A 173 11.09 20.33 -12.31
C VAL A 173 12.39 20.15 -11.54
N LEU A 174 12.63 20.97 -10.52
CA LEU A 174 13.80 20.84 -9.65
C LEU A 174 13.82 19.48 -8.93
N LYS A 175 12.68 19.07 -8.37
CA LYS A 175 12.57 17.78 -7.69
C LYS A 175 12.72 16.60 -8.65
N LEU A 176 12.18 16.66 -9.86
CA LEU A 176 12.37 15.61 -10.87
C LEU A 176 13.86 15.42 -11.22
N GLY A 177 14.60 16.53 -11.32
CA GLY A 177 16.04 16.54 -11.58
C GLY A 177 16.93 16.23 -10.39
N ALA A 178 16.38 15.95 -9.20
CA ALA A 178 17.13 15.60 -8.00
C ALA A 178 16.91 14.12 -7.61
N THR A 179 17.85 13.52 -6.89
CA THR A 179 17.69 12.14 -6.36
C THR A 179 16.83 12.09 -5.09
N THR A 180 16.65 13.25 -4.43
CA THR A 180 15.83 13.41 -3.22
C THR A 180 14.88 14.62 -3.34
N PRO A 181 13.67 14.55 -2.75
CA PRO A 181 13.11 13.40 -2.05
C PRO A 181 12.71 12.26 -3.02
N ARG A 182 12.69 11.02 -2.50
CA ARG A 182 12.27 9.83 -3.25
C ARG A 182 10.74 9.75 -3.36
N LEU A 183 10.00 10.31 -2.40
CA LEU A 183 8.56 10.54 -2.53
C LEU A 183 8.31 11.98 -3.01
N LEU A 184 7.43 12.13 -3.99
CA LEU A 184 6.93 13.38 -4.52
C LEU A 184 5.41 13.34 -4.46
N CYS A 185 4.80 14.43 -3.99
CA CYS A 185 3.35 14.56 -3.94
C CYS A 185 2.92 15.83 -4.65
N ALA A 186 2.04 15.71 -5.63
CA ALA A 186 1.51 16.83 -6.39
C ALA A 186 -0.01 16.81 -6.41
N LEU A 187 -0.60 18.00 -6.39
CA LEU A 187 -2.02 18.16 -6.66
C LEU A 187 -2.24 18.35 -8.16
N ILE A 188 -3.24 17.68 -8.73
CA ILE A 188 -3.45 17.69 -10.19
C ILE A 188 -3.68 19.11 -10.75
N HIS A 189 -4.38 19.98 -10.01
CA HIS A 189 -4.65 21.36 -10.41
C HIS A 189 -3.39 22.25 -10.46
N LYS A 190 -2.21 21.75 -10.08
CA LYS A 190 -0.94 22.47 -10.25
C LYS A 190 -0.31 22.27 -11.62
N PHE A 191 -0.87 21.39 -12.45
CA PHE A 191 -0.40 21.15 -13.80
C PHE A 191 -1.36 21.81 -14.80
N ASP A 192 -0.93 22.92 -15.40
CA ASP A 192 -1.64 23.52 -16.53
C ASP A 192 -1.23 22.83 -17.84
N VAL A 193 -2.20 22.47 -18.67
CA VAL A 193 -1.96 21.88 -20.00
C VAL A 193 -1.24 22.88 -20.92
N ALA A 194 -1.47 24.18 -20.74
CA ALA A 194 -0.77 25.23 -21.48
C ALA A 194 0.75 25.23 -21.25
N ASP A 195 1.18 24.69 -20.11
CA ASP A 195 2.58 24.62 -19.69
C ASP A 195 3.37 23.44 -20.31
N LEU A 196 2.71 22.56 -21.08
CA LEU A 196 3.33 21.40 -21.74
C LEU A 196 4.19 21.75 -22.97
N LYS A 197 4.36 23.04 -23.30
CA LYS A 197 5.06 23.50 -24.51
C LYS A 197 6.59 23.62 -24.36
N GLY A 198 7.13 23.35 -23.17
CA GLY A 198 8.58 23.40 -22.89
C GLY A 198 9.30 22.06 -23.14
N PRO A 199 10.65 22.04 -23.12
CA PRO A 199 11.40 20.79 -23.15
C PRO A 199 11.05 19.91 -21.94
N ALA A 200 11.11 18.59 -22.13
CA ALA A 200 10.90 17.65 -21.05
C ALA A 200 11.94 17.90 -19.93
N PRO A 201 11.51 17.94 -18.65
CA PRO A 201 12.45 18.13 -17.56
C PRO A 201 13.37 16.91 -17.43
N ALA A 202 14.58 17.14 -16.93
CA ALA A 202 15.47 16.05 -16.55
C ALA A 202 14.81 15.22 -15.43
N VAL A 203 14.82 13.90 -15.59
CA VAL A 203 14.27 12.95 -14.63
C VAL A 203 15.40 12.05 -14.15
N LEU A 204 15.72 12.11 -12.86
CA LEU A 204 16.68 11.21 -12.23
C LEU A 204 15.97 10.09 -11.48
N GLY A 205 16.47 8.87 -11.64
CA GLY A 205 15.92 7.66 -11.03
C GLY A 205 14.70 7.11 -11.78
N ARG A 206 14.10 6.06 -11.21
CA ARG A 206 12.95 5.37 -11.79
C ARG A 206 11.66 5.86 -11.16
N ILE A 207 10.87 6.62 -11.91
CA ILE A 207 9.61 7.18 -11.41
C ILE A 207 8.45 6.21 -11.58
N TYR A 208 7.79 5.92 -10.47
CA TYR A 208 6.51 5.24 -10.38
C TYR A 208 5.44 6.28 -10.08
N VAL A 209 4.46 6.42 -10.98
CA VAL A 209 3.39 7.42 -10.84
C VAL A 209 2.14 6.74 -10.29
N PHE A 210 1.67 7.18 -9.13
CA PHE A 210 0.40 6.77 -8.56
C PHE A 210 -0.60 7.89 -8.72
N VAL A 211 -1.79 7.57 -9.23
CA VAL A 211 -2.85 8.54 -9.50
C VAL A 211 -4.08 8.11 -8.71
N ASP A 212 -4.59 8.97 -7.82
CA ASP A 212 -5.81 8.71 -7.05
C ASP A 212 -6.85 9.81 -7.27
N GLU A 213 -8.11 9.39 -7.47
CA GLU A 213 -9.31 10.23 -7.56
C GLU A 213 -9.19 11.45 -8.52
N CYS A 214 -8.33 11.37 -9.55
CA CYS A 214 -8.18 12.41 -10.57
C CYS A 214 -9.34 12.38 -11.57
N HIS A 215 -10.53 12.71 -11.10
CA HIS A 215 -11.68 12.94 -11.97
C HIS A 215 -11.43 14.18 -12.82
N ARG A 216 -11.64 14.06 -14.14
CA ARG A 216 -11.43 15.15 -15.08
C ARG A 216 -12.33 16.34 -14.71
N THR A 217 -11.69 17.46 -14.40
CA THR A 217 -12.19 18.80 -14.67
C THR A 217 -11.15 19.47 -15.54
#